data_AF-A0A370K795-F1
#
_entry.id   AF-A0A370K795-F1
#
_cell.length_a   1.000
_cell.length_b   1.000
_cell.length_c   1.000
_cell.angle_alpha   90.00
_cell.angle_beta   90.00
_cell.angle_gamma   90.00
#
_symmetry.space_group_name_H-M   'P 1'
#
loop_
_entity.id
_entity.type
_entity.pdbx_description
1 polymer ?
#
loop_
_entity_poly.entity_id
_entity_poly.type
_entity_poly.pdbx_seq_one_letter_code
_entity_poly.pdbx_strand_id
1 'polypeptide(L)'
;MTEFVISCVVLVPLLVLVSLLAKYIHVKHQAMAASRMAAWEATVGQDYALPGKAAQEVLIRTRVFGDARDVMSSKPPTSPKTLADAMLTTHAGKELIKSEGATLGVYSSTTSPGLLEEALKFLRPLFSLTGGSFPPNANGWITAEATMATEKITTTSDTPATLAAPFDTTPFAVTARTVLLADAWNASGPGEGSNGRPLSGAGQRSVRQQVRALVPSAWLGDSTFGKLTENIPSWLPFIGEIHNLQIGRMSVDVVPSDKLQNYDSKP
;
A
#
# COMPACT_ATOMS: atom_id res chain seq x y z
N MET A 1 -35.31 25.76 -43.28
CA MET A 1 -35.72 25.23 -41.95
C MET A 1 -35.44 23.73 -41.82
N THR A 2 -35.63 22.96 -42.89
CA THR A 2 -35.33 21.51 -42.93
C THR A 2 -33.85 21.20 -42.70
N GLU A 3 -32.89 21.97 -43.24
CA GLU A 3 -31.47 21.70 -42.99
C GLU A 3 -31.08 21.85 -41.52
N PHE A 4 -31.68 22.82 -40.81
CA PHE A 4 -31.45 23.01 -39.37
C PHE A 4 -31.97 21.82 -38.55
N VAL A 5 -33.17 21.31 -38.89
CA VAL A 5 -33.73 20.12 -38.23
C VAL A 5 -32.86 18.90 -38.49
N ILE A 6 -32.42 18.68 -39.73
CA ILE A 6 -31.51 17.57 -40.08
C ILE A 6 -30.19 17.70 -39.31
N SER A 7 -29.65 18.91 -39.21
CA SER A 7 -28.42 19.18 -38.45
C SER A 7 -28.60 18.85 -36.97
N CYS A 8 -29.72 19.23 -36.34
CA CYS A 8 -29.99 18.90 -34.94
C CYS A 8 -30.14 17.39 -34.70
N VAL A 9 -30.78 16.67 -35.62
CA VAL A 9 -30.94 15.21 -35.53
C VAL A 9 -29.58 14.50 -35.54
N VAL A 10 -28.57 15.04 -36.21
CA VAL A 10 -27.22 14.46 -36.24
C VAL A 10 -26.33 14.97 -35.10
N LEU A 11 -26.32 16.28 -34.86
CA LEU A 11 -25.39 16.92 -33.92
C LEU A 11 -25.73 16.64 -32.46
N VAL A 12 -27.02 16.57 -32.10
CA VAL A 12 -27.42 16.37 -30.70
C VAL A 12 -27.03 14.97 -30.20
N PRO A 13 -27.35 13.87 -30.89
CA PRO A 13 -26.89 12.53 -30.46
C PRO A 13 -25.37 12.42 -30.43
N LEU A 14 -24.68 13.03 -31.41
CA LEU A 14 -23.22 13.02 -31.46
C LEU A 14 -22.60 13.72 -30.24
N LEU A 15 -23.11 14.89 -29.84
CA LEU A 15 -22.62 15.61 -28.67
C LEU A 15 -22.88 14.81 -27.39
N VAL A 16 -24.06 14.20 -27.25
CA VAL A 16 -24.38 13.31 -26.12
C VAL A 16 -23.39 12.15 -26.06
N LEU A 17 -23.13 11.48 -27.18
CA LEU A 17 -22.22 10.34 -27.26
C LEU A 17 -20.78 10.72 -26.89
N VAL A 18 -20.29 11.87 -27.33
CA VAL A 18 -18.96 12.38 -26.94
C VAL A 18 -18.89 12.62 -25.42
N SER A 19 -19.94 13.19 -24.82
CA SER A 19 -19.97 13.40 -23.36
C SER A 19 -19.99 12.09 -22.57
N LEU A 20 -20.73 11.08 -23.05
CA LEU A 20 -20.79 9.75 -22.43
C LEU A 20 -19.46 9.03 -22.56
N LEU A 21 -18.83 9.10 -23.73
CA LEU A 21 -17.51 8.54 -23.95
C LEU A 21 -16.47 9.14 -22.99
N ALA A 22 -16.51 10.45 -22.77
CA ALA A 22 -15.62 11.12 -21.80
C ALA A 22 -15.82 10.57 -20.37
N LYS A 23 -17.08 10.39 -19.94
CA LYS A 23 -17.40 9.77 -18.64
C LYS A 23 -16.86 8.34 -18.53
N TYR A 24 -16.98 7.54 -19.58
CA TYR A 24 -16.46 6.16 -19.57
C TYR A 24 -14.93 6.08 -19.60
N ILE A 25 -14.26 6.99 -20.31
CA ILE A 25 -12.80 7.13 -20.25
C ILE A 25 -12.37 7.50 -18.83
N HIS A 26 -13.10 8.41 -18.17
CA HIS A 26 -12.85 8.78 -16.79
C HIS A 26 -12.98 7.61 -15.83
N VAL A 27 -14.06 6.82 -15.94
CA VAL A 27 -14.25 5.56 -15.19
C VAL A 27 -13.07 4.61 -15.37
N LYS A 28 -12.57 4.48 -16.60
CA LYS A 28 -11.41 3.64 -16.90
C LYS A 28 -10.14 4.16 -16.22
N HIS A 29 -9.91 5.47 -16.21
CA HIS A 29 -8.77 6.06 -15.49
C HIS A 29 -8.88 5.84 -13.99
N GLN A 30 -10.07 5.96 -13.41
CA GLN A 30 -10.29 5.68 -11.98
C GLN A 30 -10.11 4.21 -11.65
N ALA A 31 -10.57 3.28 -12.51
CA ALA A 31 -10.28 1.86 -12.35
C ALA A 31 -8.77 1.58 -12.34
N MET A 32 -8.00 2.21 -13.24
CA MET A 32 -6.54 2.08 -13.26
C MET A 32 -5.87 2.69 -12.01
N ALA A 33 -6.36 3.84 -11.52
CA ALA A 33 -5.85 4.45 -10.30
C ALA A 33 -6.15 3.57 -9.08
N ALA A 34 -7.36 3.01 -9.00
CA ALA A 34 -7.78 2.07 -7.97
C ALA A 34 -6.93 0.80 -7.94
N SER A 35 -6.70 0.18 -9.09
CA SER A 35 -5.87 -1.04 -9.18
C SER A 35 -4.42 -0.77 -8.77
N ARG A 36 -3.86 0.38 -9.17
CA ARG A 36 -2.49 0.79 -8.77
C ARG A 36 -2.39 1.06 -7.28
N MET A 37 -3.35 1.78 -6.72
CA MET A 37 -3.36 2.06 -5.28
C MET A 37 -3.49 0.77 -4.47
N ALA A 38 -4.38 -0.15 -4.87
CA ALA A 38 -4.52 -1.45 -4.21
C ALA A 38 -3.23 -2.29 -4.28
N ALA A 39 -2.58 -2.32 -5.45
CA ALA A 39 -1.32 -3.01 -5.60
C ALA A 39 -0.21 -2.37 -4.74
N TRP A 40 -0.18 -1.04 -4.64
CA TRP A 40 0.77 -0.31 -3.77
C TRP A 40 0.52 -0.55 -2.29
N GLU A 41 -0.74 -0.51 -1.83
CA GLU A 41 -1.06 -0.77 -0.42
C GLU A 41 -0.69 -2.20 0.00
N ALA A 42 -0.70 -3.16 -0.93
CA ALA A 42 -0.18 -4.50 -0.67
C ALA A 42 1.35 -4.54 -0.48
N THR A 43 2.12 -3.59 -1.01
CA THR A 43 3.59 -3.57 -0.85
C THR A 43 4.01 -3.12 0.55
N VAL A 44 3.25 -2.24 1.17
CA VAL A 44 3.51 -1.67 2.50
C VAL A 44 2.93 -2.48 3.65
N GLY A 45 2.23 -3.59 3.36
CA GLY A 45 1.68 -4.49 4.37
C GLY A 45 2.76 -5.05 5.29
N GLN A 46 2.51 -5.02 6.61
CA GLN A 46 3.43 -5.57 7.59
C GLN A 46 3.65 -7.07 7.36
N ASP A 47 4.90 -7.50 7.45
CA ASP A 47 5.30 -8.91 7.28
C ASP A 47 4.78 -9.55 5.97
N TYR A 48 4.63 -8.75 4.90
CA TYR A 48 4.05 -9.12 3.59
C TYR A 48 2.62 -9.65 3.63
N ALA A 49 1.90 -9.41 4.72
CA ALA A 49 0.49 -9.70 4.78
C ALA A 49 -0.26 -8.80 3.79
N LEU A 50 -1.12 -9.41 2.96
CA LEU A 50 -2.05 -8.62 2.16
C LEU A 50 -3.06 -7.95 3.10
N PRO A 51 -3.30 -6.64 2.95
CA PRO A 51 -4.41 -5.96 3.60
C PRO A 51 -5.75 -6.66 3.34
N GLY A 52 -6.69 -6.53 4.27
CA GLY A 52 -8.03 -7.10 4.08
C GLY A 52 -8.73 -6.49 2.86
N LYS A 53 -9.19 -7.34 1.94
CA LYS A 53 -9.85 -6.92 0.69
C LYS A 53 -10.98 -5.89 0.92
N ALA A 54 -11.87 -6.15 1.88
CA ALA A 54 -12.98 -5.25 2.19
C ALA A 54 -12.52 -3.87 2.68
N ALA A 55 -11.45 -3.81 3.50
CA ALA A 55 -10.87 -2.54 3.92
C ALA A 55 -10.24 -1.80 2.72
N GLN A 56 -9.61 -2.54 1.80
CA GLN A 56 -9.03 -1.97 0.60
C GLN A 56 -10.08 -1.40 -0.36
N GLU A 57 -11.24 -2.05 -0.49
CA GLU A 57 -12.36 -1.53 -1.28
C GLU A 57 -12.89 -0.20 -0.71
N VAL A 58 -12.99 -0.10 0.62
CA VAL A 58 -13.36 1.17 1.29
C VAL A 58 -12.31 2.26 1.04
N LEU A 59 -11.02 1.92 1.10
CA LEU A 59 -9.94 2.85 0.79
C LEU A 59 -9.99 3.33 -0.67
N ILE A 60 -10.27 2.44 -1.62
CA ILE A 60 -10.45 2.80 -3.04
C ILE A 60 -11.60 3.79 -3.20
N ARG A 61 -12.76 3.47 -2.64
CA ARG A 61 -13.96 4.33 -2.73
C ARG A 61 -13.74 5.70 -2.12
N THR A 62 -13.00 5.78 -1.01
CA THR A 62 -12.73 7.06 -0.34
C THR A 62 -11.59 7.87 -0.97
N ARG A 63 -10.51 7.22 -1.44
CA ARG A 63 -9.33 7.95 -1.94
C ARG A 63 -9.36 8.22 -3.44
N VAL A 64 -9.89 7.30 -4.24
CA VAL A 64 -9.93 7.45 -5.71
C VAL A 64 -11.19 8.18 -6.17
N PHE A 65 -12.29 8.00 -5.44
CA PHE A 65 -13.61 8.54 -5.77
C PHE A 65 -14.15 9.54 -4.74
N GLY A 66 -13.34 9.90 -3.74
CA GLY A 66 -13.68 10.94 -2.76
C GLY A 66 -13.45 12.35 -3.30
N ASP A 67 -13.89 13.35 -2.54
CA ASP A 67 -13.64 14.74 -2.89
C ASP A 67 -12.17 15.08 -2.59
N ALA A 68 -11.49 15.70 -3.55
CA ALA A 68 -10.12 16.18 -3.38
C ALA A 68 -9.99 17.28 -2.30
N ARG A 69 -11.11 17.87 -1.88
CA ARG A 69 -11.17 18.89 -0.81
C ARG A 69 -11.35 18.29 0.59
N ASP A 70 -11.60 16.99 0.71
CA ASP A 70 -11.77 16.35 2.01
C ASP A 70 -10.45 16.39 2.81
N VAL A 71 -10.57 16.62 4.12
CA VAL A 71 -9.42 16.67 5.01
C VAL A 71 -8.79 15.29 5.13
N MET A 72 -7.50 15.20 4.84
CA MET A 72 -6.72 13.97 5.01
C MET A 72 -6.72 13.55 6.48
N SER A 73 -7.16 12.33 6.74
CA SER A 73 -7.26 11.75 8.08
C SER A 73 -6.57 10.39 8.13
N SER A 74 -5.87 10.13 9.22
CA SER A 74 -5.29 8.81 9.52
C SER A 74 -6.31 7.83 10.11
N LYS A 75 -7.55 8.28 10.35
CA LYS A 75 -8.62 7.41 10.85
C LYS A 75 -9.06 6.43 9.76
N PRO A 76 -9.44 5.19 10.13
CA PRO A 76 -10.01 4.25 9.18
C PRO A 76 -11.23 4.86 8.47
N PRO A 77 -11.25 4.92 7.12
CA PRO A 77 -12.38 5.46 6.40
C PRO A 77 -13.59 4.54 6.51
N THR A 78 -14.78 5.12 6.39
CA THR A 78 -16.04 4.38 6.20
C THR A 78 -16.41 4.42 4.73
N SER A 79 -17.04 3.37 4.20
CA SER A 79 -17.50 3.36 2.81
C SER A 79 -18.47 4.53 2.58
N PRO A 80 -18.23 5.38 1.56
CA PRO A 80 -19.17 6.43 1.24
C PRO A 80 -20.45 5.82 0.69
N LYS A 81 -21.60 6.45 0.97
CA LYS A 81 -22.90 6.02 0.41
C LYS A 81 -22.97 6.29 -1.09
N THR A 82 -22.50 7.48 -1.49
CA THR A 82 -22.49 8.00 -2.85
C THR A 82 -21.06 8.42 -3.21
N LEU A 83 -20.69 8.32 -4.49
CA LEU A 83 -19.38 8.79 -4.93
C LEU A 83 -19.43 10.31 -5.16
N ALA A 84 -18.43 11.05 -4.69
CA ALA A 84 -18.45 12.52 -4.71
C ALA A 84 -18.16 13.11 -6.11
N ASP A 85 -17.72 12.28 -7.05
CA ASP A 85 -17.30 12.69 -8.38
C ASP A 85 -18.49 13.00 -9.30
N ALA A 86 -18.58 14.27 -9.73
CA ALA A 86 -19.61 14.74 -10.64
C ALA A 86 -19.60 14.01 -12.00
N MET A 87 -18.44 13.53 -12.48
CA MET A 87 -18.35 12.76 -13.73
C MET A 87 -18.99 11.37 -13.62
N LEU A 88 -19.20 10.88 -12.40
CA LEU A 88 -19.90 9.63 -12.11
C LEU A 88 -21.40 9.82 -11.88
N THR A 89 -21.94 10.97 -12.30
CA THR A 89 -23.38 11.21 -12.35
C THR A 89 -23.84 11.30 -13.81
N THR A 90 -25.02 10.78 -14.10
CA THR A 90 -25.71 10.89 -15.38
C THR A 90 -26.28 12.30 -15.54
N HIS A 91 -26.69 12.64 -16.77
CA HIS A 91 -27.35 13.93 -17.05
C HIS A 91 -28.69 14.09 -16.29
N ALA A 92 -29.30 12.99 -15.88
CA ALA A 92 -30.51 12.98 -15.05
C ALA A 92 -30.21 13.09 -13.54
N GLY A 93 -28.95 13.33 -13.15
CA GLY A 93 -28.54 13.41 -11.75
C GLY A 93 -28.49 12.07 -11.00
N LYS A 94 -28.66 10.95 -11.71
CA LYS A 94 -28.53 9.60 -11.14
C LYS A 94 -27.08 9.13 -11.17
N GLU A 95 -26.67 8.28 -10.25
CA GLU A 95 -25.31 7.74 -10.21
C GLU A 95 -25.07 6.83 -11.42
N LEU A 96 -23.97 7.06 -12.13
CA LEU A 96 -23.46 6.19 -13.20
C LEU A 96 -22.76 4.95 -12.60
N ILE A 97 -22.13 5.12 -11.43
CA ILE A 97 -21.51 4.05 -10.67
C ILE A 97 -21.93 4.24 -9.21
N LYS A 98 -22.57 3.23 -8.64
CA LYS A 98 -22.84 3.20 -7.20
C LYS A 98 -21.56 2.94 -6.44
N SER A 99 -21.49 3.41 -5.19
CA SER A 99 -20.36 3.12 -4.31
C SER A 99 -20.05 1.61 -4.20
N GLU A 100 -21.09 0.78 -4.15
CA GLU A 100 -20.98 -0.69 -4.14
C GLU A 100 -20.50 -1.30 -5.47
N GLY A 101 -20.69 -0.60 -6.59
CA GLY A 101 -20.24 -1.02 -7.92
C GLY A 101 -18.74 -0.86 -8.15
N ALA A 102 -18.05 -0.11 -7.28
CA ALA A 102 -16.59 -0.03 -7.24
C ALA A 102 -16.04 -1.14 -6.32
N THR A 103 -15.51 -2.20 -6.92
CA THR A 103 -15.05 -3.40 -6.21
C THR A 103 -13.63 -3.78 -6.60
N LEU A 104 -12.99 -4.58 -5.75
CA LEU A 104 -11.72 -5.21 -6.07
C LEU A 104 -12.04 -6.65 -6.48
N GLY A 105 -11.75 -7.06 -7.71
CA GLY A 105 -11.97 -8.43 -8.17
C GLY A 105 -10.90 -9.35 -7.58
N VAL A 106 -9.77 -9.41 -8.29
CA VAL A 106 -8.57 -10.15 -7.90
C VAL A 106 -7.72 -9.30 -6.96
N TYR A 107 -7.40 -9.83 -5.79
CA TYR A 107 -6.42 -9.24 -4.88
C TYR A 107 -5.61 -10.34 -4.21
N SER A 108 -4.39 -10.54 -4.68
CA SER A 108 -3.57 -11.68 -4.27
C SER A 108 -2.10 -11.35 -4.35
N SER A 109 -1.32 -11.96 -3.45
CA SER A 109 0.13 -12.07 -3.59
C SER A 109 0.49 -13.53 -3.80
N THR A 110 1.14 -13.81 -4.92
CA THR A 110 1.61 -15.16 -5.27
C THR A 110 3.12 -15.19 -5.36
N THR A 111 3.68 -16.41 -5.39
CA THR A 111 5.10 -16.60 -5.65
C THR A 111 5.47 -16.07 -7.04
N SER A 112 6.59 -15.35 -7.16
CA SER A 112 7.04 -14.86 -8.46
C SER A 112 7.50 -16.05 -9.33
N PRO A 113 7.00 -16.18 -10.58
CA PRO A 113 7.50 -17.20 -11.50
C PRO A 113 8.82 -16.70 -12.10
N GLY A 114 9.94 -16.89 -11.41
CA GLY A 114 11.23 -16.40 -11.91
C GLY A 114 12.47 -16.99 -11.25
N LEU A 115 13.62 -16.78 -11.90
CA LEU A 115 14.98 -17.19 -11.51
C LEU A 115 15.37 -16.81 -10.08
N LEU A 116 14.72 -15.78 -9.52
CA LEU A 116 14.94 -15.35 -8.14
C LEU A 116 14.66 -16.49 -7.15
N GLU A 117 13.64 -17.33 -7.38
CA GLU A 117 13.34 -18.46 -6.51
C GLU A 117 14.44 -19.53 -6.56
N GLU A 118 15.05 -19.73 -7.73
CA GLU A 118 16.16 -20.67 -7.90
C GLU A 118 17.43 -20.17 -7.20
N ALA A 119 17.74 -18.88 -7.33
CA ALA A 119 18.82 -18.23 -6.59
C ALA A 119 18.56 -18.22 -5.06
N LEU A 120 17.31 -18.00 -4.64
CA LEU A 120 16.94 -18.00 -3.22
C LEU A 120 17.09 -19.39 -2.61
N LYS A 121 16.70 -20.45 -3.34
CA LYS A 121 16.90 -21.84 -2.92
C LYS A 121 18.36 -22.16 -2.67
N PHE A 122 19.27 -21.64 -3.50
CA PHE A 122 20.71 -21.82 -3.32
C PHE A 122 21.26 -21.14 -2.06
N LEU A 123 20.73 -19.96 -1.69
CA LEU A 123 21.21 -19.17 -0.55
C LEU A 123 20.47 -19.47 0.77
N ARG A 124 19.32 -20.14 0.74
CA ARG A 124 18.56 -20.56 1.94
C ARG A 124 19.39 -21.23 3.03
N PRO A 125 20.35 -22.14 2.74
CA PRO A 125 21.18 -22.75 3.77
C PRO A 125 22.07 -21.73 4.49
N LEU A 126 22.67 -20.80 3.75
CA LEU A 126 23.49 -19.71 4.32
C LEU A 126 22.64 -18.81 5.23
N PHE A 127 21.40 -18.54 4.84
CA PHE A 127 20.46 -17.75 5.63
C PHE A 127 19.89 -18.47 6.85
N SER A 128 19.73 -19.79 6.80
CA SER A 128 19.29 -20.56 7.98
C SER A 128 20.33 -20.56 9.11
N LEU A 129 21.62 -20.40 8.77
CA LEU A 129 22.71 -20.31 9.75
C LEU A 129 22.70 -18.97 10.49
N THR A 130 22.10 -17.92 9.92
CA THR A 130 22.07 -16.60 10.55
C THR A 130 20.95 -16.40 11.56
N GLY A 131 20.10 -17.41 11.79
CA GLY A 131 19.08 -17.43 12.84
C GLY A 131 17.98 -16.36 12.71
N GLY A 132 18.00 -15.54 11.66
CA GLY A 132 17.03 -14.49 11.39
C GLY A 132 16.05 -14.86 10.29
N SER A 133 14.93 -14.13 10.22
CA SER A 133 13.92 -14.20 9.15
C SER A 133 14.43 -13.63 7.81
N PHE A 134 15.68 -13.93 7.47
CA PHE A 134 16.37 -13.48 6.27
C PHE A 134 16.27 -14.54 5.16
N PRO A 135 15.08 -14.85 4.64
CA PRO A 135 15.01 -14.90 3.19
C PRO A 135 14.07 -13.82 2.67
N PRO A 136 14.42 -13.14 1.55
CA PRO A 136 13.50 -12.26 0.84
C PRO A 136 12.15 -12.95 0.61
N ASN A 137 11.04 -12.21 0.69
CA ASN A 137 9.72 -12.77 0.41
C ASN A 137 9.63 -13.39 -1.00
N ALA A 138 9.30 -14.68 -1.06
CA ALA A 138 9.05 -15.37 -2.32
C ALA A 138 7.71 -14.93 -2.96
N ASN A 139 6.75 -14.47 -2.14
CA ASN A 139 5.43 -14.00 -2.53
C ASN A 139 5.43 -12.50 -2.80
N GLY A 140 6.27 -12.05 -3.74
CA GLY A 140 6.37 -10.65 -4.17
C GLY A 140 5.49 -10.28 -5.36
N TRP A 141 4.76 -11.25 -5.95
CA TRP A 141 3.93 -11.01 -7.13
C TRP A 141 2.52 -10.58 -6.73
N ILE A 142 2.33 -9.26 -6.63
CA ILE A 142 1.06 -8.68 -6.24
C ILE A 142 0.23 -8.42 -7.48
N THR A 143 -0.99 -8.97 -7.50
CA THR A 143 -2.01 -8.66 -8.51
C THR A 143 -3.19 -8.01 -7.84
N ALA A 144 -3.57 -6.83 -8.33
CA ALA A 144 -4.79 -6.13 -7.96
C ALA A 144 -5.62 -5.81 -9.21
N GLU A 145 -6.89 -6.16 -9.19
CA GLU A 145 -7.84 -5.89 -10.25
C GLU A 145 -9.03 -5.12 -9.69
N ALA A 146 -9.26 -3.92 -10.20
CA ALA A 146 -10.38 -3.09 -9.83
C ALA A 146 -11.47 -3.18 -10.90
N THR A 147 -12.71 -3.40 -10.46
CA THR A 147 -13.89 -3.53 -11.33
C THR A 147 -14.87 -2.41 -11.00
N MET A 148 -15.28 -1.70 -12.03
CA MET A 148 -16.24 -0.60 -11.96
C MET A 148 -17.49 -1.00 -12.75
N ALA A 149 -18.56 -1.35 -12.05
CA ALA A 149 -19.84 -1.69 -12.66
C ALA A 149 -20.67 -0.43 -12.93
N THR A 150 -21.04 -0.19 -14.19
CA THR A 150 -21.89 0.94 -14.58
C THR A 150 -23.37 0.60 -14.47
N GLU A 151 -24.16 1.60 -14.12
CA GLU A 151 -25.62 1.54 -14.06
C GLU A 151 -26.25 1.92 -15.41
N LYS A 152 -27.49 1.48 -15.61
CA LYS A 152 -28.27 1.87 -16.80
C LYS A 152 -28.61 3.35 -16.74
N ILE A 153 -28.45 4.05 -17.86
CA ILE A 153 -28.76 5.47 -17.97
C ILE A 153 -30.28 5.63 -18.18
N THR A 154 -30.93 6.21 -17.18
CA THR A 154 -32.36 6.50 -17.22
C THR A 154 -32.59 8.01 -17.18
N THR A 155 -33.73 8.44 -17.70
CA THR A 155 -34.19 9.83 -17.61
C THR A 155 -34.63 10.15 -16.18
N THR A 156 -34.93 11.42 -15.92
CA THR A 156 -35.48 11.89 -14.63
C THR A 156 -36.77 11.18 -14.25
N SER A 157 -37.55 10.72 -15.25
CA SER A 157 -38.80 9.97 -15.07
C SER A 157 -38.62 8.45 -15.04
N ASP A 158 -37.38 7.96 -14.90
CA ASP A 158 -37.02 6.54 -14.83
C ASP A 158 -37.28 5.73 -16.11
N THR A 159 -37.49 6.41 -17.24
CA THR A 159 -37.55 5.77 -18.56
C THR A 159 -36.14 5.56 -19.12
N PRO A 160 -35.90 4.52 -19.94
CA PRO A 160 -34.60 4.34 -20.58
C PRO A 160 -34.25 5.53 -21.47
N ALA A 161 -33.03 6.04 -21.38
CA ALA A 161 -32.55 7.00 -22.36
C ALA A 161 -32.33 6.28 -23.71
N THR A 162 -32.98 6.75 -24.77
CA THR A 162 -32.90 6.16 -26.12
C THR A 162 -32.01 6.97 -27.08
N LEU A 163 -31.45 8.08 -26.60
CA LEU A 163 -30.69 9.03 -27.42
C LEU A 163 -29.31 8.51 -27.84
N ALA A 164 -28.67 7.65 -27.03
CA ALA A 164 -27.38 7.03 -27.35
C ALA A 164 -27.42 5.49 -27.18
N ALA A 165 -28.54 4.86 -27.53
CA ALA A 165 -28.62 3.41 -27.61
C ALA A 165 -27.52 2.85 -28.55
N PRO A 166 -26.84 1.73 -28.20
CA PRO A 166 -27.11 0.85 -27.06
C PRO A 166 -26.46 1.30 -25.73
N PHE A 167 -25.52 2.25 -25.76
CA PHE A 167 -24.66 2.60 -24.62
C PHE A 167 -25.41 3.12 -23.39
N ASP A 168 -26.61 3.66 -23.56
CA ASP A 168 -27.47 4.12 -22.47
C ASP A 168 -28.21 2.97 -21.76
N THR A 169 -28.45 1.87 -22.48
CA THR A 169 -29.39 0.81 -22.06
C THR A 169 -28.72 -0.45 -21.54
N THR A 170 -27.46 -0.69 -21.94
CA THR A 170 -26.68 -1.87 -21.56
C THR A 170 -25.70 -1.52 -20.45
N PRO A 171 -25.83 -2.10 -19.24
CA PRO A 171 -24.80 -1.96 -18.22
C PRO A 171 -23.54 -2.69 -18.66
N PHE A 172 -22.38 -2.17 -18.28
CA PHE A 172 -21.11 -2.83 -18.53
C PHE A 172 -20.16 -2.65 -17.35
N ALA A 173 -19.13 -3.48 -17.30
CA ALA A 173 -18.10 -3.39 -16.28
C ALA A 173 -16.77 -3.00 -16.93
N VAL A 174 -16.08 -2.03 -16.32
CA VAL A 174 -14.71 -1.69 -16.69
C VAL A 174 -13.78 -2.33 -15.67
N THR A 175 -12.88 -3.18 -16.15
CA THR A 175 -11.86 -3.81 -15.33
C THR A 175 -10.49 -3.21 -15.64
N ALA A 176 -9.70 -2.99 -14.58
CA ALA A 176 -8.31 -2.58 -14.70
C ALA A 176 -7.46 -3.45 -13.78
N ARG A 177 -6.40 -4.03 -14.35
CA ARG A 177 -5.49 -4.92 -13.65
C ARG A 177 -4.12 -4.27 -13.53
N THR A 178 -3.57 -4.27 -12.32
CA THR A 178 -2.19 -3.88 -12.05
C THR A 178 -1.47 -5.05 -11.40
N VAL A 179 -0.27 -5.30 -11.89
CA VAL A 179 0.62 -6.33 -11.38
C VAL A 179 1.93 -5.67 -11.03
N LEU A 180 2.38 -5.86 -9.79
CA LEU A 180 3.63 -5.34 -9.28
C LEU A 180 4.47 -6.50 -8.76
N LEU A 181 5.74 -6.49 -9.12
CA LEU A 181 6.75 -7.26 -8.41
C LEU A 181 7.25 -6.39 -7.27
N ALA A 182 6.70 -6.59 -6.08
CA ALA A 182 7.17 -5.90 -4.89
C ALA A 182 8.53 -6.45 -4.47
N ASP A 183 9.42 -5.53 -4.10
CA ASP A 183 10.72 -5.90 -3.57
C ASP A 183 10.52 -6.77 -2.31
N ALA A 184 11.32 -7.82 -2.27
CA ALA A 184 11.29 -8.84 -1.25
C ALA A 184 11.92 -8.35 0.08
N TRP A 185 12.35 -7.09 0.14
CA TRP A 185 12.98 -6.40 1.27
C TRP A 185 12.03 -5.39 1.95
N ASN A 186 10.83 -5.83 2.34
CA ASN A 186 9.98 -5.03 3.23
C ASN A 186 10.41 -5.25 4.69
N ALA A 187 10.79 -4.17 5.38
CA ALA A 187 11.02 -4.18 6.82
C ALA A 187 9.73 -3.78 7.55
N SER A 188 9.28 -4.61 8.49
CA SER A 188 8.07 -4.38 9.31
C SER A 188 8.32 -3.33 10.40
N GLY A 189 8.81 -2.15 9.99
CA GLY A 189 9.24 -1.05 10.85
C GLY A 189 10.63 -1.25 11.50
N PRO A 190 11.04 -0.30 12.37
CA PRO A 190 12.34 -0.33 13.05
C PRO A 190 12.50 -1.57 13.95
N GLY A 191 11.44 -1.91 14.69
CA GLY A 191 11.48 -2.93 15.75
C GLY A 191 12.28 -2.53 16.98
N GLU A 192 12.64 -1.26 17.08
CA GLU A 192 13.21 -0.61 18.26
C GLU A 192 12.48 0.68 18.61
N GLY A 193 12.43 0.98 19.91
CA GLY A 193 11.93 2.25 20.42
C GLY A 193 12.98 3.35 20.36
N SER A 194 12.60 4.59 20.68
CA SER A 194 13.50 5.76 20.73
C SER A 194 14.69 5.61 21.68
N ASN A 195 14.64 4.65 22.60
CA ASN A 195 15.72 4.29 23.52
C ASN A 195 16.64 3.17 22.98
N GLY A 196 16.47 2.74 21.73
CA GLY A 196 17.24 1.65 21.11
C GLY A 196 16.92 0.26 21.66
N ARG A 197 15.85 0.12 22.46
CA ARG A 197 15.41 -1.17 23.03
C ARG A 197 14.43 -1.87 22.09
N PRO A 198 14.34 -3.21 22.13
CA PRO A 198 13.32 -3.96 21.37
C PRO A 198 11.93 -3.42 21.67
N LEU A 199 11.13 -3.18 20.63
CA LEU A 199 9.69 -2.98 20.82
C LEU A 199 9.02 -4.33 21.09
N SER A 200 8.20 -4.39 22.15
CA SER A 200 7.31 -5.53 22.38
C SER A 200 6.27 -5.57 21.25
N GLY A 201 6.19 -6.69 20.53
CA GLY A 201 5.34 -6.84 19.34
C GLY A 201 5.99 -6.40 18.03
N ALA A 202 7.29 -6.11 17.99
CA ALA A 202 8.01 -5.91 16.73
C ALA A 202 7.87 -7.14 15.82
N GLY A 203 7.50 -6.91 14.55
CA GLY A 203 7.39 -7.97 13.55
C GLY A 203 8.70 -8.73 13.40
N GLN A 204 8.61 -10.01 13.02
CA GLN A 204 9.79 -10.89 12.84
C GLN A 204 10.77 -10.36 11.79
N ARG A 205 10.30 -9.45 10.93
CA ARG A 205 11.08 -8.79 9.87
C ARG A 205 11.31 -7.31 10.11
N SER A 206 11.28 -6.84 11.35
CA SER A 206 11.73 -5.50 11.66
C SER A 206 13.20 -5.31 11.27
N VAL A 207 13.61 -4.07 10.97
CA VAL A 207 15.02 -3.75 10.62
C VAL A 207 15.98 -4.33 11.64
N ARG A 208 15.65 -4.18 12.93
CA ARG A 208 16.42 -4.75 14.04
C ARG A 208 16.61 -6.27 13.96
N GLN A 209 15.58 -7.05 13.64
CA GLN A 209 15.69 -8.50 13.55
C GLN A 209 16.48 -8.96 12.32
N GLN A 210 16.37 -8.22 11.21
CA GLN A 210 17.15 -8.50 10.01
C GLN A 210 18.64 -8.21 10.23
N VAL A 211 18.97 -7.07 10.85
CA VAL A 211 20.35 -6.69 11.17
C VAL A 211 20.93 -7.59 12.26
N ARG A 212 20.14 -8.03 13.25
CA ARG A 212 20.58 -9.00 14.28
C ARG A 212 21.18 -10.27 13.69
N ALA A 213 20.63 -10.75 12.57
CA ALA A 213 21.13 -11.93 11.88
C ALA A 213 22.52 -11.72 11.28
N LEU A 214 22.88 -10.47 10.94
CA LEU A 214 24.13 -10.10 10.28
C LEU A 214 25.21 -9.61 11.24
N VAL A 215 24.91 -9.50 12.53
CA VAL A 215 25.83 -9.01 13.57
C VAL A 215 26.20 -10.20 14.47
N PRO A 216 27.36 -10.85 14.26
CA PRO A 216 27.77 -12.01 15.06
C PRO A 216 27.82 -11.71 16.56
N SER A 217 28.19 -10.49 16.94
CA SER A 217 28.19 -10.04 18.34
C SER A 217 26.81 -9.95 18.98
N ALA A 218 25.73 -9.95 18.19
CA ALA A 218 24.37 -10.01 18.70
C ALA A 218 23.90 -11.44 19.03
N TRP A 219 24.66 -12.47 18.60
CA TRP A 219 24.41 -13.88 18.95
C TRP A 219 25.11 -14.24 20.27
N LEU A 220 26.25 -13.61 20.54
CA LEU A 220 26.83 -13.56 21.88
C LEU A 220 26.00 -12.59 22.72
N GLY A 221 24.84 -13.03 23.21
CA GLY A 221 24.02 -12.21 24.12
C GLY A 221 24.83 -11.68 25.32
N ASP A 222 24.30 -10.67 26.00
CA ASP A 222 24.94 -10.00 27.16
C ASP A 222 25.50 -10.98 28.21
N SER A 223 24.93 -12.19 28.33
CA SER A 223 25.34 -13.23 29.26
C SER A 223 26.72 -13.84 29.02
N THR A 224 27.24 -13.81 27.78
CA THR A 224 28.53 -14.47 27.47
C THR A 224 29.70 -13.52 27.70
N PHE A 225 29.52 -12.23 27.41
CA PHE A 225 30.53 -11.22 27.67
C PHE A 225 30.52 -10.75 29.13
N GLY A 226 29.37 -10.71 29.81
CA GLY A 226 29.31 -10.48 31.25
C GLY A 226 30.15 -11.47 32.06
N LYS A 227 30.17 -12.74 31.65
CA LYS A 227 31.05 -13.77 32.23
C LYS A 227 32.52 -13.61 31.85
N LEU A 228 32.80 -13.00 30.70
CA LEU A 228 34.16 -12.70 30.25
C LEU A 228 34.74 -11.50 31.01
N THR A 229 33.92 -10.49 31.32
CA THR A 229 34.31 -9.27 32.05
C THR A 229 34.34 -9.47 33.56
N GLU A 230 33.55 -10.39 34.12
CA GLU A 230 33.65 -10.80 35.54
C GLU A 230 35.03 -11.39 35.90
N ASN A 231 35.78 -11.92 34.94
CA ASN A 231 37.11 -12.52 35.14
C ASN A 231 38.28 -11.57 34.82
N ILE A 232 38.03 -10.31 34.46
CA ILE A 232 39.08 -9.34 34.16
C ILE A 232 39.40 -8.54 35.44
N PRO A 233 40.63 -8.61 35.96
CA PRO A 233 40.97 -8.00 37.24
C PRO A 233 40.90 -6.46 37.17
N SER A 234 40.29 -5.86 38.19
CA SER A 234 39.83 -4.46 38.29
C SER A 234 40.91 -3.37 38.28
N TRP A 235 42.17 -3.69 38.00
CA TRP A 235 43.31 -2.76 38.02
C TRP A 235 43.57 -2.07 36.67
N LEU A 236 42.89 -2.48 35.59
CA LEU A 236 43.00 -1.82 34.29
C LEU A 236 42.15 -0.53 34.28
N PRO A 237 42.74 0.65 34.02
CA PRO A 237 42.08 1.96 34.14
C PRO A 237 40.97 2.22 33.09
N PHE A 238 40.75 1.29 32.15
CA PHE A 238 39.73 1.40 31.09
C PHE A 238 38.43 0.62 31.40
N ILE A 239 38.33 -0.06 32.55
CA ILE A 239 37.22 -1.00 32.85
C ILE A 239 35.88 -0.30 33.15
N GLY A 240 35.89 0.94 33.66
CA GLY A 240 34.67 1.70 33.95
C GLY A 240 33.81 1.94 32.71
N GLU A 241 34.45 2.22 31.57
CA GLU A 241 33.78 2.36 30.26
C GLU A 241 33.36 1.00 29.68
N ILE A 242 34.13 -0.06 29.92
CA ILE A 242 33.84 -1.41 29.38
C ILE A 242 32.59 -2.02 30.03
N HIS A 243 32.28 -1.69 31.28
CA HIS A 243 31.06 -2.15 31.94
C HIS A 243 29.78 -1.51 31.35
N ASN A 244 29.91 -0.36 30.69
CA ASN A 244 28.82 0.32 29.98
C ASN A 244 28.69 -0.11 28.50
N LEU A 245 29.63 -0.92 27.99
CA LEU A 245 29.57 -1.47 26.63
C LEU A 245 28.56 -2.61 26.57
N GLN A 246 27.38 -2.32 26.02
CA GLN A 246 26.38 -3.32 25.67
C GLN A 246 26.80 -4.03 24.37
N ILE A 247 27.37 -5.22 24.50
CA ILE A 247 27.75 -6.04 23.34
C ILE A 247 26.49 -6.53 22.64
N GLY A 248 26.42 -6.37 21.32
CA GLY A 248 25.23 -6.72 20.55
C GLY A 248 24.13 -5.66 20.62
N ARG A 249 24.38 -4.48 21.22
CA ARG A 249 23.51 -3.32 21.04
C ARG A 249 23.47 -2.94 19.57
N MET A 250 22.28 -3.07 19.01
CA MET A 250 21.92 -2.58 17.69
C MET A 250 20.90 -1.46 17.90
N SER A 251 21.26 -0.26 17.49
CA SER A 251 20.38 0.91 17.39
C SER A 251 20.47 1.38 15.95
N VAL A 252 19.70 0.74 15.08
CA VAL A 252 19.82 0.90 13.63
C VAL A 252 19.08 2.15 13.14
N ASP A 253 18.06 2.58 13.88
CA ASP A 253 17.14 3.66 13.52
C ASP A 253 17.10 4.79 14.57
N VAL A 254 17.96 4.72 15.59
CA VAL A 254 18.17 5.83 16.52
C VAL A 254 19.04 6.88 15.83
N VAL A 255 18.40 7.88 15.25
CA VAL A 255 19.09 9.09 14.78
C VAL A 255 19.62 9.85 16.00
N PRO A 256 20.88 10.33 16.00
CA PRO A 256 21.38 11.20 17.06
C PRO A 256 20.45 12.40 17.20
N SER A 257 19.98 12.67 18.42
CA SER A 257 19.20 13.87 18.72
C SER A 257 20.02 15.09 18.34
N ASP A 258 19.55 15.81 17.32
CA ASP A 258 19.90 17.17 16.91
C ASP A 258 21.38 17.58 17.12
N LYS A 259 22.16 17.60 16.05
CA LYS A 259 23.56 18.11 16.07
C LYS A 259 23.65 19.63 16.28
N LEU A 260 22.52 20.34 16.46
CA LEU A 260 22.47 21.79 16.65
C LEU A 260 22.02 22.23 18.06
N GLN A 261 21.97 21.34 19.06
CA GLN A 261 21.90 21.84 20.43
C GLN A 261 23.19 22.62 20.76
N ASN A 262 23.02 23.89 21.15
CA ASN A 262 24.10 24.71 21.68
C ASN A 262 24.71 23.97 22.86
N TYR A 263 26.03 23.76 22.85
CA TYR A 263 26.72 23.25 24.02
C TYR A 263 26.53 24.27 25.14
N ASP A 264 25.73 23.92 26.15
CA ASP A 264 25.75 24.66 27.41
C ASP A 264 27.18 24.60 27.95
N SER A 265 27.88 25.72 27.84
CA SER A 265 29.13 25.94 28.55
C SER A 265 28.81 25.89 30.04
N LYS A 266 29.07 24.74 30.66
CA LYS A 266 29.03 24.65 32.11
C LYS A 266 30.08 25.60 32.72
N PRO A 267 29.74 26.28 33.82
CA PRO A 267 30.63 27.20 34.53
C PRO A 267 31.83 26.49 35.15
#